data_AF-A0A1F7Z042-F1
#
_entry.id   AF-A0A1F7Z042-F1
#
_cell.length_a   1.000
_cell.length_b   1.000
_cell.length_c   1.000
_cell.angle_alpha   90.00
_cell.angle_beta   90.00
_cell.angle_gamma   90.00
#
_symmetry.space_group_name_H-M   'P 1'
#
loop_
_entity.id
_entity.type
_entity.pdbx_description
1 polymer ?
#
loop_
_entity_poly.entity_id
_entity_poly.type
_entity_poly.pdbx_seq_one_letter_code
_entity_poly.pdbx_strand_id
1 'polypeptide(L)' 'MKSTEIRDLARAFEEATSITFTLVALPVVLLIVGVFIDKTLSTTPLFIIIGIIMGVPIGIWRAQKIGRRIKK' A
#
# COMPACT_ATOMS: atom_id res chain seq x y z
N MET A 1 -19.40 -14.36 -23.78
CA MET A 1 -18.12 -13.72 -23.48
C MET A 1 -17.02 -14.59 -24.05
N LYS A 2 -16.15 -14.06 -24.93
CA LYS A 2 -15.06 -14.89 -25.49
C LYS A 2 -14.09 -15.25 -24.36
N SER A 3 -13.55 -16.46 -24.36
CA SER A 3 -12.61 -16.94 -23.31
C SER A 3 -11.40 -16.02 -23.13
N THR A 4 -11.02 -15.29 -24.17
CA THR A 4 -9.98 -14.26 -24.18
C THR A 4 -10.35 -13.06 -23.30
N GLU A 5 -11.59 -12.56 -23.39
CA GLU A 5 -12.05 -11.40 -22.60
C GLU A 5 -12.09 -11.71 -21.10
N ILE A 6 -12.41 -12.97 -20.74
CA ILE A 6 -12.39 -13.42 -19.34
C ILE A 6 -10.97 -13.41 -18.78
N ARG A 7 -10.00 -13.84 -19.60
CA ARG A 7 -8.58 -13.88 -19.20
C ARG A 7 -7.99 -12.49 -19.06
N ASP A 8 -8.33 -11.56 -19.94
CA ASP A 8 -7.87 -10.18 -19.88
C ASP A 8 -8.48 -9.44 -18.68
N LEU A 9 -9.77 -9.67 -18.39
CA LEU A 9 -10.43 -9.12 -17.20
C LEU A 9 -9.81 -9.68 -15.91
N ALA A 10 -9.54 -10.99 -15.85
CA ALA A 10 -8.90 -11.62 -14.71
C ALA A 10 -7.50 -11.05 -14.45
N ARG A 11 -6.70 -10.83 -15.49
CA ARG A 11 -5.38 -10.20 -15.39
C ARG A 11 -5.46 -8.76 -14.87
N ALA A 12 -6.36 -7.96 -15.42
CA ALA A 12 -6.55 -6.59 -14.96
C ALA A 12 -7.01 -6.53 -13.48
N PHE A 13 -7.85 -7.47 -13.07
CA PHE A 13 -8.31 -7.58 -11.69
C PHE A 13 -7.19 -8.03 -10.74
N GLU A 14 -6.37 -9.00 -11.14
CA GLU A 14 -5.20 -9.45 -10.39
C GLU A 14 -4.22 -8.28 -10.17
N GLU A 15 -3.94 -7.53 -11.24
CA GLU A 15 -3.03 -6.39 -11.21
C GLU A 15 -3.57 -5.26 -10.32
N ALA A 16 -4.86 -4.91 -10.46
CA ALA A 16 -5.52 -3.93 -9.60
C ALA A 16 -5.54 -4.36 -8.12
N THR A 17 -5.77 -5.65 -7.86
CA THR A 17 -5.78 -6.21 -6.50
C THR A 17 -4.37 -6.14 -5.90
N SER A 18 -3.34 -6.53 -6.64
CA SER A 18 -1.95 -6.49 -6.21
C SER A 18 -1.49 -5.06 -5.86
N ILE A 19 -1.88 -4.08 -6.69
CA ILE A 19 -1.57 -2.67 -6.46
C ILE A 19 -2.28 -2.17 -5.20
N THR A 20 -3.58 -2.44 -5.08
CA THR A 20 -4.37 -2.06 -3.90
C THR A 20 -3.78 -2.67 -2.63
N PHE A 21 -3.46 -3.95 -2.65
CA PHE A 21 -2.86 -4.65 -1.51
C PHE A 21 -1.52 -4.03 -1.14
N THR A 22 -0.67 -3.69 -2.11
CA THR A 22 0.62 -3.03 -1.86
C THR A 22 0.46 -1.63 -1.26
N LEU A 23 -0.53 -0.86 -1.74
CA LEU A 23 -0.79 0.51 -1.28
C LEU A 23 -1.44 0.56 0.10
N VAL A 24 -2.25 -0.42 0.46
CA VAL A 24 -2.97 -0.47 1.75
C VAL A 24 -2.20 -1.26 2.81
N ALA A 25 -1.54 -2.36 2.43
CA ALA A 25 -0.79 -3.18 3.40
C ALA A 25 0.37 -2.41 4.02
N LEU A 26 1.07 -1.57 3.27
CA LEU A 26 2.22 -0.82 3.79
C LEU A 26 1.83 0.18 4.91
N PRO A 27 0.83 1.07 4.74
CA PRO A 27 0.31 1.90 5.83
C PRO A 27 -0.18 1.09 7.03
N VAL A 28 -0.91 0.00 6.79
CA VAL A 28 -1.47 -0.84 7.86
C VAL A 28 -0.34 -1.50 8.67
N VAL A 29 0.67 -2.06 8.02
CA VAL A 29 1.84 -2.64 8.69
C VAL A 29 2.60 -1.57 9.49
N LEU A 30 2.84 -0.39 8.91
CA LEU A 30 3.51 0.72 9.62
C LEU A 30 2.71 1.17 10.84
N LEU A 31 1.39 1.24 10.75
CA LEU A 31 0.52 1.57 11.89
C LEU A 31 0.59 0.52 12.98
N ILE A 32 0.50 -0.77 12.64
CA ILE A 32 0.60 -1.86 13.62
C ILE A 32 1.96 -1.83 14.32
N VAL A 33 3.05 -1.66 13.56
CA VAL A 33 4.41 -1.54 14.11
C VAL A 33 4.52 -0.30 15.00
N GLY A 34 3.99 0.85 14.57
CA GLY A 34 4.00 2.08 15.36
C GLY A 34 3.26 1.92 16.69
N VAL A 35 2.05 1.36 16.66
CA VAL A 35 1.26 1.06 17.88
C VAL A 35 2.03 0.12 18.81
N PHE A 36 2.69 -0.90 18.26
CA PHE A 36 3.45 -1.86 19.05
C PHE A 36 4.64 -1.20 19.76
N ILE A 37 5.39 -0.36 19.04
CA ILE A 37 6.53 0.39 19.60
C ILE A 37 6.06 1.41 20.64
N ASP A 38 5.00 2.18 20.33
CA ASP A 38 4.43 3.17 21.26
C ASP A 38 3.99 2.51 22.58
N LYS A 39 3.35 1.33 22.50
CA LYS A 39 2.98 0.53 23.69
C LYS A 39 4.18 0.00 24.46
N THR A 40 5.24 -0.41 23.76
CA THR A 40 6.44 -0.97 24.40
C THR A 40 7.26 0.10 25.12
N LEU A 41 7.29 1.32 24.58
CA LEU A 41 8.07 2.42 25.14
C LEU A 41 7.26 3.37 26.04
N SER A 42 5.97 3.08 26.25
CA SER A 42 5.03 3.95 26.99
C SER A 42 5.03 5.40 26.49
N THR A 43 5.27 5.59 25.19
CA THR A 43 5.27 6.90 24.56
C THR A 43 3.85 7.29 24.16
N THR A 44 3.59 8.60 24.08
CA THR A 44 2.47 9.13 23.28
C THR A 44 2.55 8.58 21.85
N PRO A 45 1.48 8.62 21.04
CA PRO A 45 1.39 7.96 19.71
C PRO A 45 2.33 8.58 18.65
N LEU A 46 3.62 8.64 18.95
CA LEU A 46 4.65 9.36 18.23
C LEU A 46 5.11 8.53 17.04
N PHE A 47 5.29 7.23 17.22
CA PHE A 47 5.70 6.34 16.13
C PHE A 47 4.58 6.15 15.11
N ILE A 48 3.31 6.23 15.54
CA ILE A 48 2.16 6.34 14.63
C ILE A 48 2.24 7.62 13.78
N ILE A 49 2.47 8.78 14.41
CA ILE A 49 2.56 10.06 13.69
C ILE A 49 3.72 10.05 12.69
N ILE A 50 4.90 9.60 13.12
CA ILE A 50 6.08 9.45 12.24
C ILE A 50 5.77 8.47 11.10
N GLY A 51 5.11 7.36 11.41
CA GLY A 51 4.68 6.36 10.43
C GLY A 51 3.73 6.94 9.37
N ILE A 52 2.82 7.83 9.74
CA ILE A 52 1.93 8.52 8.80
C ILE A 52 2.72 9.53 7.95
N ILE A 53 3.53 10.38 8.58
CA ILE A 53 4.32 11.42 7.91
C ILE A 53 5.30 10.82 6.90
N MET A 54 5.90 9.67 7.20
CA MET A 54 6.83 8.97 6.30
C MET A 54 6.10 8.03 5.33
N GLY A 55 5.08 7.32 5.80
CA GLY A 55 4.37 6.30 5.05
C GLY A 55 3.51 6.86 3.91
N VAL A 56 2.85 8.01 4.10
CA VAL A 56 2.03 8.63 3.07
C VAL A 56 2.87 9.07 1.86
N PRO A 57 3.98 9.82 2.00
CA PRO A 57 4.86 10.16 0.88
C PRO A 57 5.44 8.94 0.18
N ILE A 58 5.87 7.91 0.93
CA ILE A 58 6.40 6.65 0.36
C ILE A 58 5.32 5.92 -0.45
N GLY A 59 4.10 5.88 0.06
CA GLY A 59 2.93 5.31 -0.63
C GLY A 59 2.62 6.04 -1.94
N ILE A 60 2.59 7.38 -1.90
CA ILE A 60 2.40 8.22 -3.10
C ILE A 60 3.51 7.98 -4.12
N TRP A 61 4.77 7.95 -3.68
CA TRP A 61 5.92 7.69 -4.55
C TRP A 61 5.83 6.30 -5.22
N ARG A 62 5.46 5.26 -4.46
CA ARG A 62 5.22 3.91 -5.02
C ARG A 62 4.06 3.90 -6.01
N ALA A 63 2.93 4.54 -5.68
CA ALA A 63 1.78 4.66 -6.57
C ALA A 63 2.18 5.32 -7.91
N GLN A 64 2.92 6.43 -7.85
CA GLN A 64 3.44 7.10 -9.04
C GLN A 64 4.39 6.21 -9.84
N LYS A 65 5.28 5.47 -9.18
CA LYS A 65 6.22 4.55 -9.85
C LYS A 65 5.48 3.43 -10.58
N ILE A 66 4.42 2.88 -9.99
CA ILE A 66 3.55 1.87 -10.61
C ILE A 66 2.79 2.48 -11.79
N GLY A 67 2.16 3.64 -11.61
CA GLY A 67 1.43 4.33 -12.68
C GLY A 67 2.31 4.65 -13.90
N ARG A 68 3.58 5.00 -13.68
CA ARG A 68 4.55 5.20 -14.78
C ARG A 68 4.94 3.91 -15.51
N ARG A 69 4.88 2.75 -14.85
CA ARG A 69 5.14 1.44 -15.49
C ARG A 69 3.97 0.98 -16.35
N ILE A 70 2.74 1.27 -15.94
CA ILE A 70 1.52 0.91 -16.68
C ILE A 70 1.34 1.82 -17.91
N LYS A 71 1.82 3.07 -17.85
CA LYS A 71 1.69 4.05 -18.96
C LYS A 71 2.75 3.89 -20.06
N LYS A 72 3.69 2.95 -19.94
CA LYS A 72 4.79 2.72 -20.88
C LYS A 72 4.60 1.39 -21.59
#